data_AF-A0A1J3CD37-F1
#
_entry.id   AF-A0A1J3CD37-F1
#
_cell.length_a   1.000
_cell.length_b   1.000
_cell.length_c   1.000
_cell.angle_alpha   90.00
_cell.angle_beta   90.00
_cell.angle_gamma   90.00
#
_symmetry.space_group_name_H-M   'P 1'
#
loop_
_entity.id
_entity.type
_entity.pdbx_description
1 polymer ?
#
loop_
_entity_poly.entity_id
_entity_poly.type
_entity_poly.pdbx_seq_one_letter_code
_entity_poly.pdbx_strand_id
1 'polypeptide(L)'
;TSEVQEYNVTTAYRMALETWANWVVKKINPVKQRVFFTSMSPTHLWSWEWNPGSDGTCYDELYPIEKQSYWGTGSNQEIMKMVGDVLSRVGENVTFLNITQLSEFRKDGHTTVYGERRGKLLTKEQRADPKNYGD
;
A
#
# COMPACT_ATOMS: atom_id res chain seq x y z
N THR A 1 -23.13 -21.74 6.69
CA THR A 1 -22.51 -20.76 5.78
C THR A 1 -21.62 -21.51 4.80
N SER A 2 -22.21 -22.09 3.74
CA SER A 2 -21.53 -22.90 2.73
C SER A 2 -21.22 -22.14 1.44
N GLU A 3 -21.45 -20.82 1.41
CA GLU A 3 -21.33 -19.99 0.19
C GLU A 3 -20.09 -19.08 0.18
N VAL A 4 -19.29 -19.06 1.25
CA VAL A 4 -18.05 -18.27 1.30
C VAL A 4 -16.87 -19.24 1.33
N GLN A 5 -15.96 -19.09 0.37
CA GLN A 5 -14.74 -19.86 0.27
C GLN A 5 -13.54 -18.97 0.56
N GLU A 6 -12.66 -19.45 1.44
CA GLU A 6 -11.40 -18.78 1.75
C GLU A 6 -10.30 -19.18 0.75
N TYR A 7 -9.46 -18.20 0.41
CA TYR A 7 -8.32 -18.37 -0.47
C TYR A 7 -7.10 -17.70 0.15
N ASN A 8 -5.91 -18.15 -0.25
CA ASN A 8 -4.69 -17.37 0.00
C ASN A 8 -4.84 -15.96 -0.60
N VAL A 9 -4.34 -14.94 0.11
CA VAL A 9 -4.43 -13.54 -0.29
C VAL A 9 -3.94 -13.28 -1.72
N THR A 10 -2.83 -13.89 -2.14
CA THR A 10 -2.27 -13.72 -3.48
C THR A 10 -3.21 -14.31 -4.54
N THR A 11 -3.85 -15.45 -4.25
CA THR A 11 -4.84 -16.09 -5.14
C THR A 11 -6.10 -15.22 -5.27
N ALA A 12 -6.66 -14.80 -4.14
CA ALA A 12 -7.86 -13.96 -4.12
C ALA A 12 -7.61 -12.63 -4.86
N TYR A 13 -6.46 -12.00 -4.63
CA TYR A 13 -6.09 -10.76 -5.29
C TYR A 13 -5.93 -10.95 -6.80
N ARG A 14 -5.25 -12.03 -7.24
CA ARG A 14 -5.09 -12.33 -8.67
C ARG A 14 -6.44 -12.52 -9.34
N MET A 15 -7.36 -13.27 -8.75
CA MET A 15 -8.71 -13.48 -9.29
C MET A 15 -9.46 -12.14 -9.46
N ALA A 16 -9.42 -11.28 -8.45
CA ALA A 16 -10.06 -9.97 -8.50
C ALA A 16 -9.44 -9.07 -9.58
N LEU A 17 -8.10 -9.04 -9.65
CA LEU A 17 -7.36 -8.22 -10.60
C LEU A 17 -7.55 -8.69 -12.04
N GLU A 18 -7.55 -10.00 -12.30
CA GLU A 18 -7.82 -10.56 -13.63
C GLU A 18 -9.25 -10.26 -14.08
N THR A 19 -10.22 -10.27 -13.16
CA THR A 19 -11.61 -9.88 -13.45
C THR A 19 -11.68 -8.40 -13.87
N TRP A 20 -11.02 -7.52 -13.12
CA TRP A 20 -10.93 -6.10 -13.44
C TRP A 20 -10.20 -5.85 -14.77
N ALA A 21 -9.07 -6.52 -15.01
CA ALA A 21 -8.28 -6.41 -16.22
C ALA A 21 -9.10 -6.80 -17.47
N ASN A 22 -9.84 -7.91 -17.38
CA ASN A 22 -10.75 -8.34 -18.44
C ASN A 22 -11.86 -7.34 -18.72
N TRP A 23 -12.37 -6.69 -17.67
CA TRP A 23 -13.36 -5.62 -17.83
C TRP A 23 -12.76 -4.40 -18.54
N VAL A 24 -11.54 -3.98 -18.17
CA VAL A 24 -10.84 -2.86 -18.80
C VAL A 24 -10.71 -3.08 -20.30
N VAL A 25 -10.16 -4.22 -20.70
CA VAL A 25 -9.96 -4.57 -22.12
C VAL A 25 -11.27 -4.56 -22.92
N LYS A 26 -12.39 -4.99 -22.30
CA LYS A 26 -13.69 -5.10 -22.98
C LYS A 26 -14.50 -3.80 -23.02
N LYS A 27 -14.28 -2.88 -22.08
CA LYS A 27 -15.21 -1.77 -21.82
C LYS A 27 -14.59 -0.38 -21.96
N ILE A 28 -13.28 -0.26 -21.84
CA ILE A 28 -12.60 1.03 -21.91
C ILE A 28 -12.32 1.40 -23.37
N ASN A 29 -12.61 2.65 -23.72
CA ASN A 29 -12.20 3.23 -25.00
C ASN A 29 -10.88 4.01 -24.82
N PRO A 30 -9.72 3.49 -25.28
CA PRO A 30 -8.42 4.12 -25.05
C PRO A 30 -8.25 5.47 -25.76
N VAL A 31 -9.09 5.78 -26.76
CA VAL A 31 -9.09 7.09 -27.44
C VAL A 31 -9.72 8.18 -26.56
N LYS A 32 -10.67 7.80 -25.70
CA LYS A 32 -11.45 8.74 -24.87
C LYS A 32 -11.12 8.66 -23.39
N GLN A 33 -10.53 7.56 -22.94
CA GLN A 33 -10.34 7.24 -21.53
C GLN A 33 -8.91 6.78 -21.28
N ARG A 34 -8.34 7.23 -20.16
CA ARG A 34 -7.06 6.76 -19.64
C ARG A 34 -7.30 6.05 -18.33
N VAL A 35 -6.73 4.86 -18.19
CA VAL A 35 -6.83 4.07 -16.96
C VAL A 35 -5.46 4.06 -16.29
N PHE A 36 -5.46 4.30 -14.99
CA PHE A 36 -4.29 4.21 -14.15
C PHE A 36 -4.51 3.11 -13.12
N PHE A 37 -3.48 2.34 -12.84
CA PHE A 37 -3.46 1.41 -11.72
C PHE A 37 -2.30 1.80 -10.82
N THR A 38 -2.58 2.13 -9.56
CA THR A 38 -1.54 2.47 -8.58
C THR A 38 -1.13 1.22 -7.83
N SER A 39 0.18 1.02 -7.69
CA SER A 39 0.69 -0.05 -6.86
C SER A 39 0.38 0.18 -5.38
N MET A 40 0.64 -0.84 -4.56
CA MET A 40 0.38 -0.82 -3.13
C MET A 40 1.06 0.37 -2.42
N SER A 41 0.32 1.01 -1.53
CA SER A 41 0.89 1.95 -0.54
C SER A 41 1.42 1.14 0.65
N PRO A 42 2.69 1.30 1.05
CA PRO A 42 3.27 0.57 2.16
C PRO A 42 2.80 1.09 3.50
N THR A 43 2.83 0.23 4.52
CA THR A 43 2.68 0.59 5.93
C THR A 43 4.05 0.64 6.61
N HIS A 44 4.18 1.50 7.62
CA HIS A 44 5.41 1.66 8.41
C HIS A 44 5.10 1.48 9.90
N LEU A 45 4.78 0.24 10.27
CA LEU A 45 4.28 -0.07 11.61
C LEU A 45 5.37 -0.08 12.67
N TRP A 46 6.59 -0.50 12.31
CA TRP A 46 7.64 -0.73 13.28
C TRP A 46 9.00 -0.19 12.85
N SER A 47 9.56 0.67 13.70
CA SER A 47 10.84 1.32 13.46
C SER A 47 12.04 0.39 13.37
N TRP A 48 11.96 -0.84 13.91
CA TRP A 48 13.06 -1.79 13.84
C TRP A 48 13.43 -2.18 12.41
N GLU A 49 12.51 -2.00 11.45
CA GLU A 49 12.74 -2.29 10.04
C GLU A 49 13.83 -1.40 9.43
N TRP A 50 13.93 -0.16 9.89
CA TRP A 50 14.92 0.82 9.44
C TRP A 50 15.91 1.25 10.52
N ASN A 51 15.67 0.92 11.79
CA ASN A 51 16.53 1.21 12.93
C ASN A 51 16.62 -0.01 13.88
N PRO A 52 17.54 -0.96 13.65
CA PRO A 52 17.59 -2.20 14.42
C PRO A 52 17.66 -1.99 15.94
N GLY A 53 16.74 -2.64 16.67
CA GLY A 53 16.66 -2.57 18.13
C GLY A 53 15.70 -1.52 18.69
N SER A 54 15.06 -0.71 17.85
CA SER A 54 14.00 0.20 18.28
C SER A 54 12.63 -0.50 18.42
N ASP A 55 11.74 0.07 19.24
CA ASP A 55 10.39 -0.46 19.51
C ASP A 55 9.28 0.57 19.22
N GLY A 56 9.63 1.66 18.53
CA GLY A 56 8.73 2.72 18.10
C GLY A 56 8.04 2.44 16.76
N THR A 57 7.21 3.39 16.33
CA THR A 57 6.48 3.37 15.06
C THR A 57 7.10 4.37 14.06
N CYS A 58 6.39 4.78 13.01
CA CYS A 58 6.75 5.92 12.17
C CYS A 58 6.55 7.30 12.85
N TYR A 59 6.10 7.32 14.11
CA TYR A 59 6.01 8.55 14.90
C TYR A 59 7.39 9.17 15.13
N ASP A 60 7.48 10.50 15.00
CA ASP A 60 8.72 11.30 15.04
C ASP A 60 9.76 11.02 13.93
N GLU A 61 9.40 10.27 12.89
CA GLU A 61 10.25 10.11 11.72
C GLU A 61 10.18 11.35 10.81
N LEU A 62 11.29 12.10 10.70
CA LEU A 62 11.33 13.39 9.99
C LEU A 62 12.00 13.33 8.62
N TYR A 63 12.67 12.21 8.32
CA TYR A 63 13.45 12.04 7.10
C TYR A 63 13.17 10.68 6.46
N PRO A 64 13.30 10.57 5.14
CA PRO A 64 13.16 9.29 4.46
C PRO A 64 14.29 8.32 4.82
N ILE A 65 14.09 7.05 4.48
CA ILE A 65 15.13 6.02 4.55
C ILE A 65 16.10 6.24 3.38
N GLU A 66 17.38 6.44 3.69
CA GLU A 66 18.42 6.67 2.66
C GLU A 66 18.99 5.37 2.09
N LYS A 67 18.78 4.24 2.78
CA LYS A 67 19.27 2.93 2.33
C LYS A 67 18.53 2.49 1.07
N GLN A 68 19.18 2.61 -0.09
CA GLN A 68 18.60 2.25 -1.39
C GLN A 68 18.11 0.80 -1.50
N SER A 69 18.73 -0.12 -0.75
CA SER A 69 18.35 -1.54 -0.71
C SER A 69 17.22 -1.85 0.28
N TYR A 70 16.59 -0.83 0.88
CA TYR A 70 15.52 -1.02 1.85
C TYR A 70 14.25 -1.61 1.20
N TRP A 71 13.66 -2.56 1.92
CA TRP A 71 12.36 -3.15 1.67
C TRP A 71 11.75 -3.52 3.03
N GLY A 72 10.65 -2.88 3.39
CA GLY A 72 9.88 -3.20 4.59
C GLY A 72 8.96 -4.39 4.40
N THR A 73 8.45 -4.90 5.52
CA THR A 73 7.43 -5.95 5.60
C THR A 73 6.02 -5.42 5.33
N GLY A 74 5.83 -4.09 5.33
CA GLY A 74 4.59 -3.42 4.95
C GLY A 74 4.19 -3.59 3.48
N SER A 75 5.10 -4.14 2.65
CA SER A 75 4.84 -4.46 1.25
C SER A 75 4.98 -5.95 0.93
N ASN A 76 3.90 -6.56 0.44
CA ASN A 76 3.97 -7.89 -0.15
C ASN A 76 4.52 -7.87 -1.60
N GLN A 77 5.78 -8.30 -1.75
CA GLN A 77 6.46 -8.38 -3.04
C GLN A 77 5.85 -9.42 -4.01
N GLU A 78 5.24 -10.48 -3.51
CA GLU A 78 4.58 -11.49 -4.33
C GLU A 78 3.33 -10.91 -5.02
N ILE A 79 2.52 -10.16 -4.27
CA ILE A 79 1.37 -9.41 -4.82
C ILE A 79 1.85 -8.39 -5.85
N MET A 80 2.92 -7.66 -5.57
CA MET A 80 3.49 -6.67 -6.49
C MET A 80 3.95 -7.28 -7.81
N LYS A 81 4.64 -8.43 -7.75
CA LYS A 81 5.02 -9.19 -8.95
C LYS A 81 3.79 -9.64 -9.73
N MET A 82 2.78 -10.17 -9.04
CA MET A 82 1.52 -10.61 -9.66
C MET A 82 0.77 -9.46 -10.34
N VAL A 83 0.74 -8.27 -9.74
CA VAL A 83 0.16 -7.07 -10.37
C VAL A 83 0.87 -6.77 -11.69
N GLY A 84 2.22 -6.77 -11.69
CA GLY A 84 3.01 -6.61 -12.90
C GLY A 84 2.67 -7.66 -13.97
N ASP A 85 2.58 -8.93 -13.58
CA ASP A 85 2.21 -10.02 -14.49
C ASP A 85 0.84 -9.79 -15.14
N VAL A 86 -0.18 -9.42 -14.37
CA VAL A 86 -1.54 -9.19 -14.89
C VAL A 86 -1.59 -7.95 -15.78
N LEU A 87 -0.98 -6.84 -15.35
CA LEU A 87 -0.99 -5.58 -16.11
C LEU A 87 -0.22 -5.68 -17.43
N SER A 88 0.86 -6.47 -17.48
CA SER A 88 1.59 -6.73 -18.73
C SER A 88 0.71 -7.34 -19.83
N ARG A 89 -0.32 -8.10 -19.47
CA ARG A 89 -1.28 -8.70 -20.42
C ARG A 89 -2.32 -7.71 -20.94
N VAL A 90 -2.59 -6.65 -20.17
CA VAL A 90 -3.54 -5.58 -20.52
C VAL A 90 -2.88 -4.55 -21.45
N GLY A 91 -1.55 -4.44 -21.37
CA GLY A 91 -0.73 -3.61 -22.25
C GLY A 91 -1.01 -2.11 -22.06
N GLU A 92 -1.04 -1.38 -23.17
CA GLU A 92 -1.17 0.09 -23.17
C GLU A 92 -2.52 0.61 -22.67
N ASN A 93 -3.51 -0.26 -22.45
CA ASN A 93 -4.82 0.13 -21.91
C ASN A 93 -4.73 0.64 -20.46
N VAL A 94 -3.64 0.34 -19.73
CA VAL A 94 -3.44 0.76 -18.34
C VAL A 94 -2.04 1.34 -18.16
N THR A 95 -1.98 2.55 -17.60
CA THR A 95 -0.71 3.12 -17.09
C THR A 95 -0.49 2.67 -15.65
N PHE A 96 0.57 1.89 -15.43
CA PHE A 96 0.93 1.44 -14.09
C PHE A 96 1.75 2.51 -13.35
N LEU A 97 1.23 2.99 -12.22
CA LEU A 97 1.92 3.89 -11.31
C LEU A 97 2.62 3.04 -10.23
N ASN A 98 3.85 2.61 -10.53
CA ASN A 98 4.67 1.83 -9.62
C ASN A 98 5.32 2.73 -8.57
N ILE A 99 4.60 3.00 -7.48
CA ILE A 99 5.02 3.91 -6.41
C ILE A 99 5.53 3.19 -5.17
N THR A 100 5.36 1.87 -5.06
CA THR A 100 5.53 1.14 -3.79
C THR A 100 6.93 1.32 -3.20
N GLN A 101 7.99 1.09 -3.98
CA GLN A 101 9.35 1.23 -3.47
C GLN A 101 9.72 2.69 -3.15
N LEU A 102 9.23 3.65 -3.94
CA LEU A 102 9.44 5.07 -3.65
C LEU A 102 8.78 5.46 -2.32
N SER A 103 7.57 4.93 -2.07
CA SER A 103 6.82 5.16 -0.84
C SER A 103 7.39 4.40 0.36
N GLU A 104 8.06 3.26 0.17
CA GLU A 104 8.74 2.49 1.23
C GLU A 104 9.88 3.30 1.87
N PHE A 105 10.48 4.24 1.14
CA PHE A 105 11.45 5.14 1.75
C PHE A 105 10.81 6.22 2.63
N ARG A 106 9.49 6.44 2.53
CA ARG A 106 8.80 7.60 3.12
C ARG A 106 8.15 7.28 4.46
N LYS A 107 8.95 6.77 5.41
CA LYS A 107 8.54 6.64 6.83
C LYS A 107 8.12 7.98 7.45
N ASP A 108 8.63 9.08 6.91
CA ASP A 108 8.30 10.47 7.27
C ASP A 108 6.98 10.99 6.64
N GLY A 109 6.31 10.19 5.82
CA GLY A 109 5.14 10.60 5.04
C GLY A 109 3.78 10.30 5.67
N HIS A 110 3.73 9.70 6.87
CA HIS A 110 2.48 9.28 7.53
C HIS A 110 1.86 10.36 8.39
N THR A 111 0.54 10.30 8.58
CA THR A 111 -0.19 11.23 9.44
C THR A 111 0.08 11.00 10.92
N THR A 112 0.41 9.76 11.32
CA THR A 112 0.65 9.38 12.71
C THR A 112 -0.54 9.80 13.61
N VAL A 113 -0.34 10.73 14.55
CA VAL A 113 -1.35 11.28 15.46
C VAL A 113 -2.04 12.55 14.92
N TYR A 114 -1.68 13.01 13.73
CA TYR A 114 -2.27 14.18 13.07
C TYR A 114 -3.45 13.79 12.17
N GLY A 115 -4.28 12.88 12.65
CA GLY A 115 -5.46 12.37 11.95
C GLY A 115 -6.73 12.40 12.80
N GLU A 116 -7.71 11.60 12.37
CA GLU A 116 -8.96 11.40 13.07
C GLU A 116 -9.24 9.93 13.34
N ARG A 117 -10.02 9.65 14.38
CA ARG A 117 -10.51 8.31 14.69
C ARG A 117 -12.02 8.35 14.80
N ARG A 118 -12.70 7.60 13.91
CA ARG A 118 -14.17 7.56 13.82
C ARG A 118 -14.80 8.95 13.60
N GLY A 119 -14.22 9.76 12.71
CA GLY A 119 -14.75 11.09 12.36
C GLY A 119 -14.46 12.20 13.37
N LYS A 120 -13.51 12.00 14.31
CA LYS A 120 -13.14 12.99 15.32
C LYS A 120 -11.63 13.12 15.41
N LEU A 121 -11.14 14.36 15.43
CA LEU A 121 -9.73 14.66 15.68
C LEU A 121 -9.28 14.08 17.02
N LEU A 122 -8.05 13.56 17.06
CA LEU A 122 -7.46 13.05 18.30
C LEU A 122 -7.29 14.17 19.33
N THR A 123 -7.64 13.86 20.59
CA THR A 123 -7.42 14.76 21.74
C THR A 123 -5.93 14.88 22.05
N LYS A 124 -5.55 15.84 22.90
CA LYS A 124 -4.14 16.01 23.30
C LYS A 124 -3.60 14.76 23.99
N GLU A 125 -4.41 14.11 24.82
CA GLU A 125 -4.07 12.90 25.54
C GLU A 125 -3.86 11.72 24.59
N GLN A 126 -4.69 11.60 23.55
CA GLN A 126 -4.55 10.57 22.53
C GLN A 126 -3.31 10.78 21.67
N ARG A 127 -3.02 12.03 21.28
CA ARG A 127 -1.79 12.34 20.53
C ARG A 127 -0.52 12.10 21.33
N ALA A 128 -0.59 12.17 22.65
CA ALA A 128 0.52 11.85 23.55
C ALA A 128 0.79 10.33 23.64
N ASP A 129 -0.05 9.48 23.04
CA ASP A 129 0.10 8.03 22.98
C ASP A 129 0.10 7.51 21.52
N PRO A 130 1.13 7.85 20.74
CA PRO A 130 1.23 7.48 19.33
C PRO A 130 1.26 5.97 19.09
N LYS A 131 1.65 5.17 20.08
CA LYS A 131 1.68 3.70 19.97
C LYS A 131 0.29 3.10 19.81
N ASN A 132 -0.74 3.71 20.42
CA ASN A 132 -2.12 3.22 20.39
C ASN A 132 -3.05 4.06 19.50
N TYR A 133 -2.62 5.26 19.12
CA TYR A 133 -3.43 6.22 18.37
C TYR A 133 -2.79 6.72 17.08
N GLY A 134 -1.52 6.40 16.82
CA GLY A 134 -0.92 6.61 15.51
C GLY A 134 -1.61 5.74 14.46
N ASP A 135 -1.95 6.34 13.33
CA ASP A 135 -2.26 5.62 12.08
C ASP A 135 -0.98 4.97 11.52
#